data_AF-A0A0A9WKZ1-F1
#
_entry.id   AF-A0A0A9WKZ1-F1
#
_cell.length_a   1.000
_cell.length_b   1.000
_cell.length_c   1.000
_cell.angle_alpha   90.00
_cell.angle_beta   90.00
_cell.angle_gamma   90.00
#
_symmetry.space_group_name_H-M   'P 1'
#
loop_
_entity.id
_entity.type
_entity.pdbx_description
1 polymer ?
#
loop_
_entity_poly.entity_id
_entity_poly.type
_entity_poly.pdbx_seq_one_letter_code
_entity_poly.pdbx_strand_id
1 'polypeptide(L)'
;HSGQGKNDCKQRTASWNMAGKGKGAAQLQVKLDNDQDWDTMLKNTKGLIVVDVYTDWCGPCIAMMSNLKKVKLEQGGENLHLAQARADAITVLARFRGRSEPTWLLVAGGQLVKVLFGTDSPQLIKVILKELEKEIKVLDGTAERKGVGWNELTEDEQIKAAEVFAKKEMEAERLKLEEDMAKDRAKRRNLTRIARRMPNQTVVVYFPHGIKEPETSTGKRVCQAAYRVMVRCDVVGLQIADQLDLTLTREDIEQMLYNSPIVLPEEMLKNIHERQCIVSLIQKISPIPLERRHSSSSRISLISVGEVLNVIEDSVASLIYGDTRDPHNPREDSVVKIYEVELESGTKIPPCWTPVDFISKSAAMQILFPQKVRVLEVIEEPMPPPAYLIIFEAKRAKEVLDVAEPFASDVLHLAYFTSDDPGTAVKICHLVHELEKKGEEVIESARMVIALERTKSDPMLTLAALGPLYISPDTRIGTREVETWFPPKIEWQPEPDPWEPPPPPPIQYWQDEDENFWMEEERTCSDGEIRIGRRLVRLADGTPVEDGEWKPINESEPELPP
;
A
#
# COMPACT_ATOMS: atom_id res chain seq x y z
N HIS A 1 -34.04 -66.23 -26.84
CA HIS A 1 -34.69 -65.28 -25.91
C HIS A 1 -34.42 -63.86 -26.41
N SER A 2 -35.17 -63.19 -27.28
CA SER A 2 -36.61 -62.89 -27.45
C SER A 2 -37.24 -62.03 -26.34
N GLY A 3 -37.72 -60.84 -26.72
CA GLY A 3 -38.54 -59.88 -25.96
C GLY A 3 -37.94 -58.46 -26.02
N GLN A 4 -38.19 -57.57 -27.00
CA GLN A 4 -39.42 -57.04 -27.63
C GLN A 4 -40.26 -56.13 -26.70
N GLY A 5 -40.34 -54.84 -27.08
CA GLY A 5 -41.23 -53.83 -26.53
C GLY A 5 -41.23 -52.57 -27.41
N LYS A 6 -42.13 -52.53 -28.41
CA LYS A 6 -42.43 -51.38 -29.28
C LYS A 6 -43.28 -50.36 -28.52
N ASN A 7 -43.22 -49.09 -28.92
CA ASN A 7 -44.42 -48.27 -29.08
C ASN A 7 -44.21 -47.14 -30.12
N ASP A 8 -45.07 -47.17 -31.13
CA ASP A 8 -45.23 -46.22 -32.23
C ASP A 8 -45.84 -44.89 -31.76
N CYS A 9 -45.51 -43.77 -32.43
CA CYS A 9 -46.48 -42.71 -32.66
C CYS A 9 -46.19 -41.89 -33.93
N LYS A 10 -46.78 -42.36 -35.03
CA LYS A 10 -47.44 -41.65 -36.14
C LYS A 10 -46.98 -40.23 -36.49
N GLN A 11 -46.35 -40.14 -37.66
CA GLN A 11 -46.39 -38.98 -38.56
C GLN A 11 -47.84 -38.57 -38.85
N ARG A 12 -48.20 -37.32 -38.56
CA ARG A 12 -49.36 -36.64 -39.12
C ARG A 12 -48.88 -35.54 -40.06
N THR A 13 -48.99 -35.81 -41.36
CA THR A 13 -49.06 -34.80 -42.41
C THR A 13 -50.34 -33.99 -42.25
N ALA A 14 -50.21 -32.70 -41.99
CA ALA A 14 -51.29 -31.73 -42.12
C ALA A 14 -50.84 -30.63 -43.08
N SER A 15 -51.32 -30.75 -44.33
CA SER A 15 -51.34 -29.67 -45.31
C SER A 15 -52.29 -28.58 -44.82
N TRP A 16 -51.81 -27.35 -44.64
CA TRP A 16 -52.64 -26.15 -44.56
C TRP A 16 -52.12 -25.10 -45.55
N ASN A 17 -53.09 -24.50 -46.24
CA ASN A 17 -53.00 -23.75 -47.47
C ASN A 17 -52.21 -22.43 -47.36
N MET A 18 -51.68 -22.01 -48.52
CA MET A 18 -51.26 -20.63 -48.77
C MET A 18 -52.38 -19.63 -48.44
N ALA A 19 -52.05 -18.67 -47.58
CA ALA A 19 -52.78 -17.43 -47.44
C ALA A 19 -51.79 -16.26 -47.32
N GLY A 20 -51.89 -15.32 -48.27
CA GLY A 20 -51.63 -13.90 -48.03
C GLY A 20 -50.19 -13.43 -47.89
N LYS A 21 -49.68 -12.79 -48.95
CA LYS A 21 -48.56 -11.83 -48.90
C LYS A 21 -48.72 -10.85 -47.74
N GLY A 22 -47.84 -10.94 -46.73
CA GLY A 22 -47.40 -9.79 -45.95
C GLY A 22 -46.05 -9.32 -46.51
N LYS A 23 -45.97 -8.10 -47.03
CA LYS A 23 -44.67 -7.47 -47.35
C LYS A 23 -43.86 -7.47 -46.04
N GLY A 24 -42.77 -8.24 -46.01
CA GLY A 24 -41.89 -8.31 -44.85
C GLY A 24 -41.37 -6.92 -44.49
N ALA A 25 -41.43 -6.57 -43.20
CA ALA A 25 -40.72 -5.42 -42.69
C ALA A 25 -39.24 -5.57 -43.06
N ALA A 26 -38.70 -4.64 -43.85
CA ALA A 26 -37.31 -4.69 -44.27
C ALA A 26 -36.40 -4.77 -43.03
N GLN A 27 -35.59 -5.82 -42.96
CA GLN A 27 -34.64 -6.01 -41.87
C GLN A 27 -33.57 -4.91 -41.99
N LEU A 28 -33.67 -3.86 -41.15
CA LEU A 28 -32.82 -2.67 -41.22
C LEU A 28 -31.34 -2.92 -40.89
N GLN A 29 -31.01 -4.11 -40.38
CA GLN A 29 -29.71 -4.46 -39.82
C GLN A 29 -29.33 -5.92 -40.12
N VAL A 30 -28.10 -6.13 -40.60
CA VAL A 30 -27.55 -7.45 -40.96
C VAL A 30 -26.68 -7.97 -39.81
N LYS A 31 -26.72 -9.28 -39.55
CA LYS A 31 -25.80 -9.95 -38.62
C LYS A 31 -24.72 -10.67 -39.42
N LEU A 32 -23.48 -10.53 -38.99
CA LEU A 32 -22.28 -11.11 -39.61
C LEU A 32 -21.63 -12.02 -38.57
N ASP A 33 -21.75 -13.33 -38.78
CA ASP A 33 -21.38 -14.35 -37.78
C ASP A 33 -20.23 -15.27 -38.24
N ASN A 34 -19.68 -15.05 -39.44
CA ASN A 34 -18.54 -15.76 -40.02
C ASN A 34 -17.87 -14.94 -41.15
N ASP A 35 -16.70 -15.37 -41.61
CA ASP A 35 -15.93 -14.70 -42.67
C ASP A 35 -16.67 -14.64 -44.03
N GLN A 36 -17.52 -15.61 -44.35
CA GLN A 36 -18.26 -15.64 -45.61
C GLN A 36 -19.35 -14.55 -45.65
N ASP A 37 -20.09 -14.37 -44.56
CA ASP A 37 -21.09 -13.31 -44.43
C ASP A 37 -20.45 -11.93 -44.52
N TRP A 38 -19.30 -11.79 -43.87
CA TRP A 38 -18.48 -10.58 -43.89
C TRP A 38 -18.06 -10.20 -45.32
N ASP A 39 -17.44 -11.13 -46.03
CA ASP A 39 -16.98 -10.92 -47.41
C ASP A 39 -18.14 -10.61 -48.37
N THR A 40 -19.28 -11.28 -48.16
CA THR A 40 -20.48 -11.09 -48.98
C THR A 40 -21.03 -9.68 -48.79
N MET A 41 -21.10 -9.20 -47.54
CA MET A 41 -21.57 -7.87 -47.20
C MET A 41 -20.68 -6.78 -47.82
N LEU A 42 -19.35 -6.94 -47.72
CA LEU A 42 -18.40 -5.97 -48.27
C LEU A 42 -18.43 -5.87 -49.80
N LYS A 43 -18.61 -7.01 -50.50
CA LYS A 43 -18.58 -7.06 -51.97
C LYS A 43 -19.89 -6.57 -52.59
N ASN A 44 -21.03 -6.86 -51.96
CA ASN A 44 -22.33 -6.68 -52.60
C ASN A 44 -23.03 -5.38 -52.20
N THR A 45 -22.53 -4.67 -51.19
CA THR A 45 -23.16 -3.45 -50.70
C THR A 45 -22.48 -2.19 -51.23
N LYS A 46 -23.27 -1.28 -51.79
CA LYS A 46 -22.86 0.06 -52.19
C LYS A 46 -23.23 1.07 -51.12
N GLY A 47 -22.40 2.09 -50.92
CA GLY A 47 -22.56 3.09 -49.87
C GLY A 47 -21.75 2.80 -48.61
N LEU A 48 -22.07 3.51 -47.54
CA LEU A 48 -21.40 3.42 -46.25
C LEU A 48 -22.02 2.31 -45.40
N ILE A 49 -21.18 1.41 -44.88
CA ILE A 49 -21.56 0.36 -43.94
C ILE A 49 -21.03 0.75 -42.56
N VAL A 50 -21.92 0.85 -41.59
CA VAL A 50 -21.57 1.03 -40.17
C VAL A 50 -21.71 -0.31 -39.49
N VAL A 51 -20.59 -0.83 -38.97
CA VAL A 51 -20.50 -2.13 -38.31
C VAL A 51 -20.32 -1.93 -36.82
N ASP A 52 -21.25 -2.48 -36.02
CA ASP A 52 -21.10 -2.69 -34.57
C ASP A 52 -20.29 -3.98 -34.35
N VAL A 53 -19.02 -3.84 -33.96
CA VAL A 53 -18.14 -4.96 -33.67
C VAL A 53 -18.16 -5.26 -32.18
N TYR A 54 -18.53 -6.50 -31.85
CA TYR A 54 -18.69 -6.94 -30.47
C TYR A 54 -18.03 -8.29 -30.20
N THR A 55 -17.83 -8.60 -28.91
CA THR A 55 -17.28 -9.86 -28.40
C THR A 55 -18.38 -10.72 -27.77
N ASP A 56 -18.22 -12.05 -27.78
CA ASP A 56 -19.27 -13.00 -27.35
C ASP A 56 -19.83 -12.73 -25.95
N TRP A 57 -18.97 -12.30 -25.01
CA TRP A 57 -19.34 -12.09 -23.63
C TRP A 57 -19.98 -10.71 -23.37
N CYS A 58 -19.73 -9.71 -24.24
CA CYS A 58 -20.27 -8.35 -24.09
C CYS A 58 -21.54 -8.14 -24.94
N GLY A 59 -21.70 -8.88 -26.03
CA GLY A 59 -22.81 -8.72 -26.97
C GLY A 59 -22.82 -7.35 -27.68
N PRO A 60 -23.72 -7.15 -28.67
CA PRO A 60 -23.80 -5.89 -29.41
C PRO A 60 -24.45 -4.77 -28.57
N CYS A 61 -24.16 -3.52 -28.93
CA CYS A 61 -24.65 -2.37 -28.16
C CYS A 61 -26.13 -2.04 -28.48
N ILE A 62 -27.05 -2.63 -27.73
CA ILE A 62 -28.50 -2.46 -27.94
C ILE A 62 -28.93 -0.98 -27.87
N ALA A 63 -28.39 -0.22 -26.92
CA ALA A 63 -28.76 1.18 -26.70
C ALA A 63 -28.46 2.06 -27.92
N MET A 64 -27.24 1.96 -28.46
CA MET A 64 -26.77 2.78 -29.58
C MET A 64 -27.45 2.40 -30.91
N MET A 65 -27.79 1.12 -31.07
CA MET A 65 -28.45 0.64 -32.28
C MET A 65 -29.82 1.30 -32.52
N SER A 66 -30.53 1.71 -31.46
CA SER A 66 -31.80 2.43 -31.60
C SER A 66 -31.61 3.77 -32.33
N ASN A 67 -30.57 4.52 -31.96
CA ASN A 67 -30.23 5.80 -32.55
C ASN A 67 -29.73 5.64 -33.99
N LEU A 68 -28.91 4.64 -34.27
CA LEU A 68 -28.40 4.38 -35.62
C LEU A 68 -29.52 3.98 -36.59
N LYS A 69 -30.50 3.19 -36.14
CA LYS A 69 -31.69 2.86 -36.95
C LYS A 69 -32.49 4.11 -37.30
N LYS A 70 -32.63 5.06 -36.37
CA LYS A 70 -33.27 6.35 -36.62
C LYS A 70 -32.51 7.15 -37.68
N VAL A 71 -31.18 7.25 -37.57
CA VAL A 71 -30.33 7.95 -38.56
C VAL A 71 -30.43 7.31 -39.95
N LYS A 72 -30.43 5.96 -40.03
CA LYS A 72 -30.64 5.25 -41.30
C LYS A 72 -31.95 5.61 -41.97
N LEU A 73 -33.04 5.70 -41.21
CA LEU A 73 -34.37 6.02 -41.73
C LEU A 73 -34.52 7.50 -42.13
N GLU A 74 -33.97 8.42 -41.35
CA GLU A 74 -34.18 9.87 -41.55
C GLU A 74 -33.21 10.49 -42.57
N GLN A 75 -31.96 10.04 -42.60
CA GLN A 75 -30.86 10.71 -43.32
C GLN A 75 -30.02 9.77 -44.19
N GLY A 76 -29.96 8.48 -43.83
CA GLY A 76 -29.11 7.50 -44.50
C GLY A 76 -29.61 6.99 -45.86
N GLY A 77 -30.92 6.77 -45.98
CA GLY A 77 -31.54 6.23 -47.19
C GLY A 77 -30.94 4.88 -47.61
N GLU A 78 -30.83 4.67 -48.92
CA GLU A 78 -30.27 3.43 -49.52
C GLU A 78 -28.72 3.36 -49.43
N ASN A 79 -28.06 4.46 -49.07
CA ASN A 79 -26.59 4.57 -49.04
C ASN A 79 -25.98 4.31 -47.67
N LEU A 80 -26.80 4.10 -46.62
CA LEU A 80 -26.34 3.79 -45.26
C LEU A 80 -26.83 2.41 -44.80
N HIS A 81 -25.87 1.53 -44.54
CA HIS A 81 -26.10 0.16 -44.11
C HIS A 81 -25.64 -0.06 -42.68
N LEU A 82 -26.37 -0.86 -41.92
CA LEU A 82 -26.04 -1.18 -40.53
C LEU A 82 -25.80 -2.68 -40.42
N ALA A 83 -24.68 -3.06 -39.82
CA ALA A 83 -24.32 -4.45 -39.57
C ALA A 83 -23.86 -4.65 -38.11
N GLN A 84 -23.98 -5.87 -37.61
CA GLN A 84 -23.35 -6.31 -36.37
C GLN A 84 -22.39 -7.44 -36.71
N ALA A 85 -21.16 -7.34 -36.25
CA ALA A 85 -20.14 -8.32 -36.53
C ALA A 85 -19.56 -8.86 -35.23
N ARG A 86 -19.56 -10.18 -35.11
CA ARG A 86 -18.94 -10.86 -33.98
C ARG A 86 -17.44 -11.00 -34.23
N ALA A 87 -16.62 -10.26 -33.48
CA ALA A 87 -15.17 -10.24 -33.64
C ALA A 87 -14.51 -11.61 -33.43
N ASP A 88 -15.07 -12.42 -32.52
CA ASP A 88 -14.55 -13.75 -32.19
C ASP A 88 -14.71 -14.75 -33.35
N ALA A 89 -15.68 -14.53 -34.25
CA ALA A 89 -16.00 -15.43 -35.36
C ALA A 89 -15.50 -14.95 -36.74
N ILE A 90 -14.95 -13.74 -36.83
CA ILE A 90 -14.48 -13.14 -38.08
C ILE A 90 -12.98 -12.87 -37.98
N THR A 91 -12.21 -13.42 -38.90
CA THR A 91 -10.74 -13.45 -38.85
C THR A 91 -10.14 -12.06 -39.04
N VAL A 92 -10.66 -11.25 -39.97
CA VAL A 92 -10.16 -9.88 -40.20
C VAL A 92 -10.42 -8.93 -39.01
N LEU A 93 -11.38 -9.29 -38.15
CA LEU A 93 -11.72 -8.52 -36.95
C LEU A 93 -10.95 -8.97 -35.70
N ALA A 94 -9.98 -9.88 -35.84
CA ALA A 94 -9.24 -10.44 -34.72
C ALA A 94 -8.62 -9.38 -33.79
N ARG A 95 -8.18 -8.24 -34.34
CA ARG A 95 -7.58 -7.12 -33.58
C ARG A 95 -8.56 -6.39 -32.64
N PHE A 96 -9.86 -6.62 -32.80
CA PHE A 96 -10.93 -6.00 -31.98
C PHE A 96 -11.49 -6.95 -30.91
N ARG A 97 -10.98 -8.18 -30.81
CA ARG A 97 -11.37 -9.15 -29.78
C ARG A 97 -11.00 -8.68 -28.37
N GLY A 98 -11.69 -9.23 -27.37
CA GLY A 98 -11.43 -8.97 -25.95
C GLY A 98 -11.79 -7.56 -25.46
N ARG A 99 -12.41 -6.71 -26.29
CA ARG A 99 -12.85 -5.38 -25.88
C ARG A 99 -14.23 -5.42 -25.21
N SER A 100 -14.35 -4.66 -24.12
CA SER A 100 -15.58 -4.46 -23.35
C SER A 100 -16.39 -3.24 -23.79
N GLU A 101 -15.83 -2.41 -24.66
CA GLU A 101 -16.46 -1.22 -25.23
C GLU A 101 -16.88 -1.51 -26.69
N PRO A 102 -18.02 -0.96 -27.16
CA PRO A 102 -18.44 -1.13 -28.54
C PRO A 102 -17.44 -0.46 -29.49
N THR A 103 -17.15 -1.17 -30.58
CA THR A 103 -16.24 -0.70 -31.63
C THR A 103 -17.03 -0.51 -32.92
N TRP A 104 -16.97 0.70 -33.47
CA TRP A 104 -17.72 1.08 -34.67
C TRP A 104 -16.78 1.16 -35.86
N LEU A 105 -17.00 0.32 -36.87
CA LEU A 105 -16.26 0.40 -38.13
C LEU A 105 -17.12 1.07 -39.19
N LEU A 106 -16.56 2.06 -39.87
CA LEU A 106 -17.15 2.68 -41.04
C LEU A 106 -16.40 2.14 -42.26
N VAL A 107 -17.13 1.47 -43.14
CA VAL A 107 -16.58 0.72 -44.26
C VAL A 107 -17.29 1.16 -45.54
N ALA A 108 -16.52 1.46 -46.59
CA ALA A 108 -17.08 1.89 -47.86
C ALA A 108 -16.29 1.27 -49.02
N GLY A 109 -17.00 0.76 -50.02
CA GLY A 109 -16.38 0.09 -51.18
C GLY A 109 -15.40 -1.03 -50.82
N GLY A 110 -15.69 -1.79 -49.76
CA GLY A 110 -14.83 -2.87 -49.26
C GLY A 110 -13.58 -2.43 -48.47
N GLN A 111 -13.38 -1.11 -48.28
CA GLN A 111 -12.24 -0.55 -47.56
C GLN A 111 -12.67 0.03 -46.21
N LEU A 112 -11.87 -0.19 -45.17
CA LEU A 112 -12.05 0.44 -43.87
C LEU A 112 -11.78 1.95 -44.01
N VAL A 113 -12.74 2.78 -43.65
CA VAL A 113 -12.63 4.25 -43.72
C VAL A 113 -12.31 4.83 -42.37
N LYS A 114 -12.99 4.36 -41.32
CA LYS A 114 -12.83 4.89 -39.96
C LYS A 114 -13.16 3.87 -38.89
N VAL A 115 -12.50 4.01 -37.74
CA VAL A 115 -12.75 3.23 -36.53
C VAL A 115 -13.07 4.20 -35.40
N LEU A 116 -14.15 3.95 -34.68
CA LEU A 116 -14.51 4.69 -33.46
C LEU A 116 -14.75 3.72 -32.31
N PHE A 117 -14.61 4.22 -31.09
CA PHE A 117 -14.80 3.42 -29.88
C PHE A 117 -15.74 4.13 -28.91
N GLY A 118 -16.46 3.34 -28.11
CA GLY A 118 -17.29 3.83 -27.01
C GLY A 118 -18.72 4.18 -27.42
N THR A 119 -19.42 4.87 -26.51
CA THR A 119 -20.88 5.05 -26.55
C THR A 119 -21.32 6.51 -26.74
N ASP A 120 -20.43 7.39 -27.21
CA ASP A 120 -20.79 8.78 -27.52
C ASP A 120 -21.68 8.84 -28.78
N SER A 121 -23.00 8.80 -28.58
CA SER A 121 -23.97 8.81 -29.67
C SER A 121 -23.93 10.08 -30.53
N PRO A 122 -23.92 11.31 -29.97
CA PRO A 122 -23.84 12.52 -30.78
C PRO A 122 -22.59 12.57 -31.65
N GLN A 123 -21.42 12.24 -31.11
CA GLN A 123 -20.16 12.25 -31.86
C GLN A 123 -20.17 11.18 -32.96
N LEU A 124 -20.62 9.96 -32.64
CA LEU A 124 -20.70 8.86 -33.61
C LEU A 124 -21.61 9.23 -34.78
N ILE A 125 -22.81 9.76 -34.52
CA ILE A 125 -23.76 10.15 -35.56
C ILE A 125 -23.17 11.26 -36.45
N LYS A 126 -22.54 12.27 -35.86
CA LYS A 126 -21.88 13.35 -36.61
C LYS A 126 -20.81 12.82 -37.55
N VAL A 127 -20.02 11.83 -37.09
CA VAL A 127 -18.98 11.21 -37.92
C VAL A 127 -19.60 10.36 -39.03
N ILE A 128 -20.63 9.56 -38.73
CA ILE A 128 -21.34 8.76 -39.74
C ILE A 128 -21.89 9.65 -40.86
N LEU A 129 -22.57 10.75 -40.52
CA LEU A 129 -23.12 11.67 -41.53
C LEU A 129 -22.02 12.30 -42.38
N LYS A 130 -20.90 12.72 -41.76
CA LYS A 130 -19.75 13.28 -42.47
C LYS A 130 -19.12 12.28 -43.45
N GLU A 131 -18.94 11.03 -43.04
CA GLU A 131 -18.39 10.00 -43.92
C GLU A 131 -19.39 9.53 -44.97
N LEU A 132 -20.69 9.57 -44.67
CA LEU A 132 -21.75 9.28 -45.64
C LEU A 132 -21.78 10.33 -46.76
N GLU A 133 -21.69 11.62 -46.43
CA GLU A 133 -21.60 12.69 -47.42
C GLU A 133 -20.38 12.54 -48.34
N LYS A 134 -19.23 12.13 -47.78
CA LYS A 134 -18.03 11.85 -48.58
C LYS A 134 -18.25 10.65 -49.51
N GLU A 135 -18.84 9.58 -49.01
CA GLU A 135 -19.10 8.39 -49.82
C GLU A 135 -20.11 8.68 -50.94
N ILE A 136 -21.13 9.50 -50.70
CA ILE A 136 -22.04 9.95 -51.76
C ILE A 136 -21.27 10.69 -52.87
N LYS A 137 -20.37 11.62 -52.51
CA LYS A 137 -19.52 12.32 -53.48
C LYS A 137 -18.62 11.39 -54.28
N VAL A 138 -18.10 10.33 -53.64
CA VAL A 138 -17.32 9.27 -54.31
C VAL A 138 -18.19 8.49 -55.29
N LEU A 139 -19.42 8.12 -54.90
CA LEU A 139 -20.38 7.44 -55.77
C LEU A 139 -20.79 8.30 -56.97
N ASP A 140 -20.88 9.62 -56.79
CA ASP A 140 -21.14 10.60 -57.85
C ASP A 140 -19.90 10.90 -58.73
N GLY A 141 -18.75 10.30 -58.43
CA GLY A 141 -17.49 10.47 -59.19
C GLY A 141 -16.78 11.80 -58.96
N THR A 142 -17.16 12.56 -57.93
CA THR A 142 -16.61 13.91 -57.63
C THR A 142 -15.47 13.89 -56.61
N ALA A 143 -15.18 12.73 -56.01
CA ALA A 143 -14.12 12.54 -55.03
C ALA A 143 -13.53 11.12 -55.12
N GLU A 144 -12.31 10.95 -54.59
CA GLU A 144 -11.67 9.63 -54.44
C GLU A 144 -11.85 9.07 -53.03
N ARG A 145 -12.03 7.75 -52.92
CA ARG A 145 -12.14 7.05 -51.64
C ARG A 145 -10.76 6.94 -50.99
N LYS A 146 -10.66 7.34 -49.72
CA LYS A 146 -9.47 7.14 -48.88
C LYS A 146 -9.76 6.08 -47.83
N GLY A 147 -9.32 4.85 -48.10
CA GLY A 147 -9.39 3.74 -47.16
C GLY A 147 -8.06 3.52 -46.44
N VAL A 148 -8.12 2.84 -45.30
CA VAL A 148 -7.00 2.38 -44.48
C VAL A 148 -6.94 0.85 -44.58
N GLY A 149 -5.74 0.27 -44.51
CA GLY A 149 -5.61 -1.19 -44.49
C GLY A 149 -6.26 -1.81 -43.25
N TRP A 150 -6.87 -2.99 -43.38
CA TRP A 150 -7.51 -3.69 -42.25
C TRP A 150 -6.54 -4.04 -41.10
N ASN A 151 -5.23 -4.07 -41.37
CA ASN A 151 -4.18 -4.29 -40.38
C ASN A 151 -3.50 -2.99 -39.90
N GLU A 152 -3.87 -1.84 -40.46
CA GLU A 152 -3.31 -0.53 -40.12
C GLU A 152 -4.21 0.19 -39.12
N LEU A 153 -3.62 0.88 -38.14
CA LEU A 153 -4.37 1.68 -37.19
C LEU A 153 -4.79 2.99 -37.86
N THR A 154 -6.08 3.33 -37.77
CA THR A 154 -6.55 4.66 -38.17
C THR A 154 -5.95 5.76 -37.29
N GLU A 155 -5.99 7.01 -37.74
CA GLU A 155 -5.54 8.15 -36.94
C GLU A 155 -6.26 8.22 -35.57
N ASP A 156 -7.57 7.96 -35.54
CA ASP A 156 -8.34 7.95 -34.28
C ASP A 156 -7.92 6.80 -33.35
N GLU A 157 -7.57 5.62 -33.90
CA GLU A 157 -7.03 4.49 -33.14
C GLU A 157 -5.67 4.82 -32.53
N GLN A 158 -4.79 5.48 -33.30
CA GLN A 158 -3.48 5.90 -32.84
C GLN A 158 -3.58 6.96 -31.72
N ILE A 159 -4.47 7.95 -31.89
CA ILE A 159 -4.73 8.97 -30.86
C ILE A 159 -5.24 8.31 -29.58
N LYS A 160 -6.26 7.44 -29.66
CA LYS A 160 -6.79 6.76 -28.47
C LYS A 160 -5.74 5.86 -27.80
N ALA A 161 -4.94 5.15 -28.58
CA ALA A 161 -3.86 4.32 -28.04
C ALA A 161 -2.79 5.17 -27.33
N ALA A 162 -2.41 6.31 -27.91
CA ALA A 162 -1.49 7.27 -27.30
C ALA A 162 -2.06 7.87 -26.01
N GLU A 163 -3.35 8.24 -25.98
CA GLU A 163 -4.03 8.71 -24.76
C GLU A 163 -4.04 7.66 -23.65
N VAL A 164 -4.35 6.39 -23.99
CA VAL A 164 -4.33 5.28 -23.04
C VAL A 164 -2.91 5.02 -22.52
N PHE A 165 -1.91 5.06 -23.39
CA PHE A 165 -0.51 4.89 -23.02
C PHE A 165 -0.06 6.02 -22.08
N ALA A 166 -0.31 7.28 -22.45
CA ALA A 166 0.01 8.44 -21.63
C ALA A 166 -0.69 8.40 -20.25
N LYS A 167 -1.97 7.99 -20.21
CA LYS A 167 -2.70 7.80 -18.94
C LYS A 167 -2.06 6.73 -18.06
N LYS A 168 -1.63 5.60 -18.65
CA LYS A 168 -0.93 4.53 -17.92
C LYS A 168 0.44 4.98 -17.41
N GLU A 169 1.17 5.75 -18.20
CA GLU A 169 2.49 6.30 -17.80
C GLU A 169 2.34 7.27 -16.62
N MET A 170 1.41 8.21 -16.69
CA MET A 170 1.11 9.11 -15.56
C MET A 170 0.63 8.35 -14.31
N GLU A 171 -0.16 7.30 -14.48
CA GLU A 171 -0.61 6.45 -13.36
C GLU A 171 0.55 5.67 -12.73
N ALA A 172 1.46 5.15 -13.54
CA ALA A 172 2.67 4.46 -13.07
C ALA A 172 3.63 5.40 -12.34
N GLU A 173 3.82 6.63 -12.85
CA GLU A 173 4.62 7.66 -12.19
C GLU A 173 4.03 8.04 -10.83
N ARG A 174 2.70 8.23 -10.76
CA ARG A 174 2.00 8.50 -9.50
C ARG A 174 2.16 7.36 -8.50
N LEU A 175 2.05 6.11 -8.95
CA LEU A 175 2.21 4.93 -8.10
C LEU A 175 3.64 4.84 -7.54
N LYS A 176 4.65 5.09 -8.38
CA LYS A 176 6.05 5.10 -7.97
C LYS A 176 6.31 6.19 -6.93
N LEU A 177 5.78 7.40 -7.14
CA LEU A 177 5.89 8.48 -6.17
C LEU A 177 5.25 8.14 -4.83
N GLU A 178 4.08 7.49 -4.83
CA GLU A 178 3.39 7.06 -3.62
C GLU A 178 4.18 5.98 -2.86
N GLU A 179 4.77 5.03 -3.57
CA GLU A 179 5.67 4.01 -3.01
C GLU A 179 6.93 4.63 -2.41
N ASP A 180 7.58 5.55 -3.12
CA ASP A 180 8.80 6.24 -2.65
C ASP A 180 8.50 7.09 -1.40
N MET A 181 7.34 7.75 -1.34
CA MET A 181 6.89 8.44 -0.13
C MET A 181 6.61 7.48 1.03
N ALA A 182 6.07 6.29 0.77
CA ALA A 182 5.85 5.27 1.81
C ALA A 182 7.18 4.73 2.35
N LYS A 183 8.15 4.45 1.47
CA LYS A 183 9.53 4.09 1.83
C LYS A 183 10.18 5.17 2.68
N ASP A 184 10.02 6.44 2.29
CA ASP A 184 10.56 7.57 3.04
C ASP A 184 9.95 7.64 4.45
N ARG A 185 8.63 7.48 4.59
CA ARG A 185 7.96 7.45 5.91
C ARG A 185 8.47 6.31 6.80
N ALA A 186 8.56 5.09 6.27
CA ALA A 186 9.07 3.93 7.01
C ALA A 186 10.54 4.12 7.42
N LYS A 187 11.37 4.62 6.49
CA LYS A 187 12.78 4.95 6.75
C LYS A 187 12.91 5.97 7.88
N ARG A 188 12.14 7.08 7.86
CA ARG A 188 12.15 8.07 8.95
C ARG A 188 11.78 7.47 10.30
N ARG A 189 10.79 6.56 10.36
CA ARG A 189 10.43 5.87 11.61
C ARG A 189 11.57 5.00 12.12
N ASN A 190 12.20 4.21 11.26
CA ASN A 190 13.36 3.39 11.60
C ASN A 190 14.54 4.24 12.10
N LEU A 191 14.85 5.34 11.41
CA LEU A 191 15.89 6.29 11.83
C LEU A 191 15.55 6.95 13.18
N THR A 192 14.28 7.27 13.43
CA THR A 192 13.84 7.79 14.73
C THR A 192 14.04 6.78 15.86
N ARG A 193 13.80 5.48 15.60
CA ARG A 193 14.07 4.39 16.56
C ARG A 193 15.55 4.31 16.91
N ILE A 194 16.42 4.40 15.92
CA ILE A 194 17.88 4.41 16.09
C ILE A 194 18.30 5.63 16.94
N ALA A 195 17.81 6.83 16.61
CA ALA A 195 18.10 8.05 17.35
C ALA A 195 17.76 7.95 18.84
N ARG A 196 16.61 7.34 19.18
CA ARG A 196 16.19 7.13 20.58
C ARG A 196 17.13 6.21 21.35
N ARG A 197 17.78 5.27 20.68
CA ARG A 197 18.74 4.32 21.29
C ARG A 197 20.17 4.88 21.34
N MET A 198 20.49 5.89 20.52
CA MET A 198 21.80 6.58 20.50
C MET A 198 21.67 8.11 20.65
N PRO A 199 21.19 8.61 21.81
CA PRO A 199 20.98 10.05 22.02
C PRO A 199 22.29 10.85 22.23
N ASN A 200 23.37 10.17 22.66
CA ASN A 200 24.61 10.84 23.12
C ASN A 200 25.79 10.68 22.17
N GLN A 201 25.57 10.17 20.94
CA GLN A 201 26.62 9.97 19.94
C GLN A 201 26.20 10.58 18.62
N THR A 202 27.16 11.14 17.87
CA THR A 202 26.98 11.69 16.52
C THR A 202 28.30 11.60 15.76
N VAL A 203 28.35 12.05 14.50
CA VAL A 203 29.52 11.84 13.63
C VAL A 203 30.02 13.15 13.02
N VAL A 204 31.32 13.23 12.76
CA VAL A 204 31.90 14.25 11.88
C VAL A 204 32.70 13.54 10.80
N VAL A 205 32.39 13.85 9.54
CA VAL A 205 33.06 13.28 8.36
C VAL A 205 34.00 14.34 7.79
N TYR A 206 35.28 14.03 7.68
CA TYR A 206 36.29 14.88 7.04
C TYR A 206 36.58 14.34 5.64
N PHE A 207 36.44 15.21 4.66
CA PHE A 207 36.53 14.84 3.25
C PHE A 207 37.98 14.87 2.74
N PRO A 208 38.33 14.09 1.70
CA PRO A 208 39.72 13.87 1.34
C PRO A 208 40.50 15.11 0.88
N HIS A 209 39.83 16.10 0.28
CA HIS A 209 40.48 17.35 -0.13
C HIS A 209 40.98 18.18 1.05
N GLY A 210 40.38 18.00 2.24
CA GLY A 210 40.83 18.62 3.49
C GLY A 210 41.89 17.81 4.24
N ILE A 211 42.31 16.66 3.70
CA ILE A 211 43.25 15.73 4.32
C ILE A 211 44.57 15.76 3.56
N LYS A 212 45.66 16.04 4.28
CA LYS A 212 47.02 15.96 3.74
C LYS A 212 47.54 14.54 3.88
N GLU A 213 47.82 13.90 2.75
CA GLU A 213 48.51 12.60 2.73
C GLU A 213 49.97 12.77 3.14
N PRO A 214 50.53 11.81 3.88
CA PRO A 214 51.95 11.80 4.19
C PRO A 214 52.78 11.52 2.92
N GLU A 215 53.93 12.19 2.80
CA GLU A 215 54.88 11.95 1.70
C GLU A 215 55.58 10.58 1.78
N THR A 216 55.47 9.89 2.91
CA THR A 216 56.07 8.58 3.18
C THR A 216 55.02 7.58 3.66
N SER A 217 55.20 6.30 3.33
CA SER A 217 54.25 5.22 3.66
C SER A 217 54.04 4.99 5.17
N THR A 218 54.89 5.56 6.03
CA THR A 218 54.81 5.48 7.49
C THR A 218 54.32 6.77 8.15
N GLY A 219 54.05 7.83 7.39
CA GLY A 219 53.57 9.09 7.94
C GLY A 219 52.10 9.02 8.37
N LYS A 220 51.69 9.92 9.27
CA LYS A 220 50.28 10.05 9.67
C LYS A 220 49.56 11.03 8.77
N ARG A 221 48.34 10.71 8.36
CA ARG A 221 47.44 11.65 7.71
C ARG A 221 47.09 12.80 8.65
N VAL A 222 47.09 14.02 8.13
CA VAL A 222 46.81 15.22 8.93
C VAL A 222 45.64 15.98 8.32
N CYS A 223 44.58 16.14 9.11
CA CYS A 223 43.45 17.01 8.80
C CYS A 223 43.42 18.17 9.79
N GLN A 224 43.63 19.39 9.31
CA GLN A 224 43.64 20.60 10.16
C GLN A 224 42.26 20.88 10.75
N ALA A 225 41.20 20.62 9.99
CA ALA A 225 39.82 20.71 10.47
C ALA A 225 39.58 19.73 11.62
N ALA A 226 40.03 18.47 11.50
CA ALA A 226 39.90 17.46 12.56
C ALA A 226 40.63 17.86 13.85
N TYR A 227 41.86 18.37 13.74
CA TYR A 227 42.62 18.86 14.89
C TYR A 227 41.89 20.02 15.60
N ARG A 228 41.35 20.97 14.84
CA ARG A 228 40.59 22.10 15.41
C ARG A 228 39.32 21.64 16.11
N VAL A 229 38.62 20.66 15.55
CA VAL A 229 37.42 20.07 16.17
C VAL A 229 37.78 19.38 17.48
N MET A 230 38.82 18.54 17.47
CA MET A 230 39.32 17.86 18.67
C MET A 230 39.59 18.83 19.82
N VAL A 231 40.33 19.92 19.57
CA VAL A 231 40.62 20.95 20.60
C VAL A 231 39.35 21.63 21.11
N ARG A 232 38.34 21.85 20.25
CA ARG A 232 37.09 22.48 20.66
C ARG A 232 36.15 21.52 21.40
N CYS A 233 36.18 20.22 21.11
CA CYS A 233 35.34 19.21 21.77
C CYS A 233 35.53 19.21 23.29
N ASP A 234 36.78 19.23 23.76
CA ASP A 234 37.12 19.21 25.18
C ASP A 234 36.50 20.39 25.95
N VAL A 235 36.39 21.54 25.31
CA VAL A 235 35.85 22.78 25.91
C VAL A 235 34.34 22.70 26.12
N VAL A 236 33.63 21.93 25.29
CA VAL A 236 32.15 21.85 25.30
C VAL A 236 31.61 20.53 25.88
N GLY A 237 32.46 19.75 26.55
CA GLY A 237 32.06 18.49 27.19
C GLY A 237 31.74 17.36 26.19
N LEU A 238 32.39 17.40 25.02
CA LEU A 238 32.35 16.36 24.00
C LEU A 238 33.70 15.65 23.95
N GLN A 239 33.71 14.39 23.53
CA GLN A 239 34.93 13.60 23.31
C GLN A 239 34.84 12.82 22.00
N ILE A 240 35.99 12.50 21.41
CA ILE A 240 36.08 11.58 20.28
C ILE A 240 36.12 10.16 20.85
N ALA A 241 35.04 9.40 20.64
CA ALA A 241 34.90 8.03 21.14
C ALA A 241 35.54 6.98 20.22
N ASP A 242 35.57 7.26 18.91
CA ASP A 242 36.11 6.36 17.89
C ASP A 242 36.51 7.17 16.65
N GLN A 243 37.44 6.66 15.84
CA GLN A 243 37.86 7.29 14.60
C GLN A 243 38.19 6.24 13.54
N LEU A 244 37.59 6.37 12.36
CA LEU A 244 37.72 5.43 11.26
C LEU A 244 38.23 6.12 10.00
N ASP A 245 38.92 5.35 9.17
CA ASP A 245 39.29 5.74 7.81
C ASP A 245 38.45 4.92 6.83
N LEU A 246 37.59 5.59 6.05
CA LEU A 246 36.59 4.94 5.19
C LEU A 246 36.67 5.46 3.76
N THR A 247 36.64 4.55 2.79
CA THR A 247 36.33 4.89 1.40
C THR A 247 34.82 4.82 1.22
N LEU A 248 34.20 5.91 0.78
CA LEU A 248 32.74 5.99 0.63
C LEU A 248 32.38 5.95 -0.86
N THR A 249 31.42 5.11 -1.21
CA THR A 249 30.81 5.09 -2.56
C THR A 249 29.85 6.27 -2.74
N ARG A 250 29.39 6.48 -3.97
CA ARG A 250 28.37 7.49 -4.26
C ARG A 250 27.08 7.20 -3.49
N GLU A 251 26.68 5.93 -3.50
CA GLU A 251 25.50 5.44 -2.80
C GLU A 251 25.63 5.62 -1.28
N ASP A 252 26.82 5.38 -0.70
CA ASP A 252 27.08 5.59 0.72
C ASP A 252 26.87 7.05 1.11
N ILE A 253 27.36 7.99 0.29
CA ILE A 253 27.21 9.43 0.53
C ILE A 253 25.74 9.86 0.43
N GLU A 254 25.03 9.42 -0.60
CA GLU A 254 23.61 9.73 -0.79
C GLU A 254 22.76 9.21 0.38
N GLN A 255 23.06 8.01 0.89
CA GLN A 255 22.36 7.44 2.04
C GLN A 255 22.76 8.12 3.36
N MET A 256 24.04 8.43 3.55
CA MET A 256 24.58 9.12 4.74
C MET A 256 24.03 10.54 4.86
N LEU A 257 23.89 11.26 3.74
CA LEU A 257 23.35 12.62 3.68
C LEU A 257 21.81 12.65 3.62
N TYR A 258 21.14 11.53 3.89
CA TYR A 258 19.70 11.52 4.00
C TYR A 258 19.20 12.54 5.05
N ASN A 259 18.19 13.34 4.70
CA ASN A 259 17.68 14.47 5.49
C ASN A 259 18.72 15.57 5.79
N SER A 260 19.89 15.57 5.13
CA SER A 260 20.87 16.66 5.20
C SER A 260 20.45 17.80 4.27
N PRO A 261 20.68 19.07 4.66
CA PRO A 261 20.43 20.21 3.77
C PRO A 261 21.49 20.33 2.66
N ILE A 262 22.70 19.76 2.84
CA ILE A 262 23.79 19.86 1.85
C ILE A 262 23.68 18.78 0.77
N VAL A 263 23.88 19.20 -0.48
CA VAL A 263 24.24 18.34 -1.61
C VAL A 263 25.70 18.60 -1.98
N LEU A 264 26.50 17.54 -2.12
CA LEU A 264 27.91 17.67 -2.49
C LEU A 264 28.09 17.82 -4.01
N PRO A 265 28.97 18.71 -4.50
CA PRO A 265 29.24 18.86 -5.92
C PRO A 265 29.82 17.58 -6.57
N GLU A 266 29.53 17.33 -7.85
CA GLU A 266 30.04 16.16 -8.59
C GLU A 266 31.58 16.07 -8.62
N GLU A 267 32.27 17.20 -8.71
CA GLU A 267 33.74 17.26 -8.66
C GLU A 267 34.29 16.71 -7.33
N MET A 268 33.56 16.95 -6.23
CA MET A 268 33.91 16.45 -4.91
C MET A 268 33.61 14.97 -4.75
N LEU A 269 32.49 14.48 -5.29
CA LEU A 269 32.12 13.06 -5.24
C LEU A 269 33.17 12.16 -5.91
N LYS A 270 33.75 12.61 -7.04
CA LYS A 270 34.86 11.89 -7.70
C LYS A 270 36.07 11.72 -6.79
N ASN A 271 36.47 12.79 -6.10
CA ASN A 271 37.60 12.77 -5.17
C ASN A 271 37.35 11.87 -3.94
N ILE A 272 36.11 11.80 -3.46
CA ILE A 272 35.73 10.95 -2.31
C ILE A 272 35.82 9.47 -2.66
N HIS A 273 35.52 9.09 -3.90
CA HIS A 273 35.65 7.70 -4.35
C HIS A 273 37.13 7.23 -4.41
N GLU A 274 38.05 8.13 -4.71
CA GLU A 274 39.47 7.80 -4.92
C GLU A 274 40.30 7.78 -3.63
N ARG A 275 39.86 8.48 -2.58
CA ARG A 275 40.64 8.67 -1.35
C ARG A 275 39.76 8.48 -0.11
N GLN A 276 40.38 8.02 0.98
CA GLN A 276 39.67 7.76 2.23
C GLN A 276 39.29 9.06 2.96
N CYS A 277 38.06 9.11 3.45
CA CYS A 277 37.58 10.05 4.45
C CYS A 277 38.08 9.64 5.85
N ILE A 278 38.24 10.63 6.72
CA ILE A 278 38.38 10.40 8.16
C ILE A 278 37.01 10.61 8.79
N VAL A 279 36.55 9.71 9.65
CA VAL A 279 35.25 9.78 10.32
C VAL A 279 35.45 9.70 11.82
N SER A 280 35.02 10.73 12.55
CA SER A 280 35.10 10.78 14.01
C SER A 280 33.72 10.54 14.62
N LEU A 281 33.62 9.57 15.53
CA LEU A 281 32.46 9.40 16.40
C LEU A 281 32.60 10.34 17.60
N ILE A 282 31.69 11.31 17.71
CA ILE A 282 31.65 12.25 18.80
C ILE A 282 30.64 11.78 19.85
N GLN A 283 31.05 11.81 21.12
CA GLN A 283 30.21 11.41 22.24
C GLN A 283 30.14 12.52 23.29
N LYS A 284 28.94 12.74 23.85
CA LYS A 284 28.75 13.66 24.98
C LYS A 284 29.10 12.96 26.30
N ILE A 285 29.88 13.64 27.15
CA ILE A 285 30.40 13.07 28.41
C ILE A 285 29.30 12.98 29.48
N SER A 286 28.42 13.98 29.55
CA SER A 286 27.26 13.97 30.47
C SER A 286 26.01 13.41 29.78
N PRO A 287 25.43 12.30 30.28
CA PRO A 287 24.23 11.72 29.68
C PRO A 287 23.03 12.67 29.81
N ILE A 288 22.27 12.81 28.72
CA ILE A 288 20.96 13.49 28.76
C ILE A 288 20.02 12.63 29.62
N PRO A 289 19.34 13.19 30.64
CA PRO A 289 18.32 12.44 31.37
C PRO A 289 17.10 12.25 30.46
N LEU A 290 17.06 11.14 29.72
CA LEU A 290 15.83 10.62 29.16
C LEU A 290 15.03 10.05 30.32
N GLU A 291 14.07 10.82 30.85
CA GLU A 291 13.17 10.35 31.90
C GLU A 291 12.45 9.07 31.44
N ARG A 292 12.90 7.91 31.93
CA ARG A 292 12.07 6.71 32.03
C ARG A 292 11.05 6.95 33.14
N ARG A 293 9.95 7.64 32.83
CA ARG A 293 8.76 7.62 33.68
C ARG A 293 7.69 6.78 32.99
N HIS A 294 7.59 5.53 33.39
CA HIS A 294 6.33 4.80 33.29
C HIS A 294 5.35 5.49 34.24
N SER A 295 4.55 6.43 33.72
CA SER A 295 3.35 6.86 34.42
C SER A 295 2.26 7.14 33.40
N SER A 296 1.21 6.31 33.48
CA SER A 296 -0.12 6.55 32.98
C SER A 296 -0.66 7.89 33.50
N SER A 297 -0.36 8.98 32.79
CA SER A 297 -1.08 10.24 32.92
C SER A 297 -0.79 11.11 31.71
N SER A 298 -1.82 11.28 30.90
CA SER A 298 -1.94 12.19 29.78
C SER A 298 -1.79 13.64 30.23
N ARG A 299 -0.54 14.11 30.35
CA ARG A 299 -0.16 15.54 30.45
C ARG A 299 1.36 15.75 30.26
N ILE A 300 1.93 15.25 29.16
CA ILE A 300 3.21 15.78 28.64
C ILE A 300 2.87 16.92 27.68
N SER A 301 2.91 18.14 28.18
CA SER A 301 2.82 19.36 27.37
C SER A 301 4.18 19.65 26.71
N LEU A 302 4.20 19.58 25.38
CA LEU A 302 4.94 20.48 24.47
C LEU A 302 6.47 20.63 24.65
N ILE A 303 7.22 19.54 24.74
CA ILE A 303 8.61 19.54 24.23
C ILE A 303 8.58 18.64 22.99
N SER A 304 8.99 19.17 21.84
CA SER A 304 9.04 18.39 20.62
C SER A 304 10.08 17.28 20.76
N VAL A 305 9.79 16.09 20.26
CA VAL A 305 10.73 14.96 20.27
C VAL A 305 12.10 15.36 19.67
N GLY A 306 12.09 16.28 18.70
CA GLY A 306 13.30 16.85 18.10
C GLY A 306 14.17 17.63 19.08
N GLU A 307 13.60 18.44 19.96
CA GLU A 307 14.38 19.23 20.96
C GLU A 307 15.15 18.33 21.93
N VAL A 308 14.65 17.14 22.24
CA VAL A 308 15.35 16.17 23.11
C VAL A 308 16.41 15.39 22.35
N LEU A 309 16.11 14.96 21.12
CA LEU A 309 16.99 14.07 20.35
C LEU A 309 18.14 14.80 19.63
N ASN A 310 18.01 16.11 19.39
CA ASN A 310 19.00 16.93 18.68
C ASN A 310 20.07 17.55 19.60
N VAL A 311 20.05 17.31 20.91
CA VAL A 311 20.94 18.00 21.86
C VAL A 311 22.43 17.87 21.51
N ILE A 312 22.87 16.68 21.05
CA ILE A 312 24.26 16.50 20.62
C ILE A 312 24.50 17.08 19.21
N GLU A 313 23.54 16.95 18.30
CA GLU A 313 23.60 17.56 16.96
C GLU A 313 23.77 19.08 17.06
N ASP A 314 22.97 19.74 17.88
CA ASP A 314 23.05 21.19 18.13
C ASP A 314 24.43 21.61 18.65
N SER A 315 25.02 20.79 19.53
CA SER A 315 26.33 21.05 20.11
C SER A 315 27.44 20.91 19.06
N VAL A 316 27.41 19.85 18.24
CA VAL A 316 28.42 19.59 17.22
C VAL A 316 28.24 20.51 16.00
N ALA A 317 27.01 20.75 15.55
CA ALA A 317 26.70 21.69 14.48
C ALA A 317 27.13 23.12 14.86
N SER A 318 26.92 23.55 16.11
CA SER A 318 27.43 24.83 16.59
C SER A 318 28.95 24.91 16.56
N LEU A 319 29.64 23.82 16.90
CA LEU A 319 31.10 23.74 16.86
C LEU A 319 31.65 23.81 15.42
N ILE A 320 30.97 23.15 14.48
CA ILE A 320 31.41 22.98 13.08
C ILE A 320 31.03 24.19 12.22
N TYR A 321 29.76 24.62 12.26
CA TYR A 321 29.18 25.67 11.41
C TYR A 321 29.06 27.04 12.10
N GLY A 322 29.21 27.10 13.43
CA GLY A 322 28.99 28.30 14.24
C GLY A 322 27.57 28.38 14.79
N ASP A 323 27.24 29.49 15.48
CA ASP A 323 25.97 29.65 16.20
C ASP A 323 24.71 29.53 15.33
N THR A 324 24.84 29.78 14.02
CA THR A 324 23.75 29.60 13.04
C THR A 324 23.38 28.14 12.84
N ARG A 325 24.31 27.20 13.10
CA ARG A 325 24.18 25.75 12.84
C ARG A 325 23.80 25.42 11.40
N ASP A 326 23.91 26.40 10.51
CA ASP A 326 23.48 26.31 9.12
C ASP A 326 24.66 25.89 8.25
N PRO A 327 24.60 24.69 7.63
CA PRO A 327 25.67 24.22 6.78
C PRO A 327 25.78 24.97 5.44
N HIS A 328 24.72 25.66 4.97
CA HIS A 328 24.77 26.49 3.76
C HIS A 328 25.39 27.86 4.01
N ASN A 329 25.11 28.45 5.17
CA ASN A 329 25.63 29.74 5.57
C ASN A 329 26.38 29.67 6.91
N PRO A 330 27.52 28.95 6.96
CA PRO A 330 28.32 28.84 8.17
C PRO A 330 29.02 30.16 8.50
N ARG A 331 29.23 30.42 9.78
CA ARG A 331 29.88 31.65 10.29
C ARG A 331 31.34 31.74 9.81
N GLU A 332 31.85 32.95 9.60
CA GLU A 332 33.22 33.17 9.08
C GLU A 332 34.33 32.56 9.94
N ASP A 333 34.13 32.44 11.26
CA ASP A 333 35.07 31.84 12.21
C ASP A 333 34.81 30.34 12.52
N SER A 334 33.89 29.74 11.75
CA SER A 334 33.54 28.32 11.83
C SER A 334 34.66 27.43 11.30
N VAL A 335 34.64 26.15 11.67
CA VAL A 335 35.64 25.19 11.18
C VAL A 335 35.52 25.03 9.67
N VAL A 336 34.29 25.00 9.15
CA VAL A 336 34.01 24.83 7.73
C VAL A 336 34.55 26.00 6.91
N LYS A 337 34.29 27.25 7.32
CA LYS A 337 34.76 28.43 6.58
C LYS A 337 36.27 28.59 6.60
N ILE A 338 36.91 28.31 7.73
CA ILE A 338 38.36 28.53 7.87
C ILE A 338 39.18 27.57 7.01
N TYR A 339 38.66 26.36 6.75
CA TYR A 339 39.35 25.36 5.95
C TYR A 339 38.60 24.99 4.67
N GLU A 340 37.71 25.85 4.17
CA GLU A 340 37.08 25.65 2.86
C GLU A 340 38.16 25.70 1.76
N VAL A 341 37.99 24.86 0.74
CA VAL A 341 38.92 24.79 -0.39
C VAL A 341 38.18 25.28 -1.63
N GLU A 342 38.81 26.15 -2.41
CA GLU A 342 38.29 26.58 -3.70
C GLU A 342 38.84 25.65 -4.78
N LEU A 343 37.93 25.02 -5.53
CA LEU A 343 38.26 24.19 -6.68
C LEU A 343 38.67 25.05 -7.87
N GLU A 344 39.29 24.43 -8.88
CA GLU A 344 39.66 25.10 -10.14
C GLU A 344 38.45 25.74 -10.85
N SER A 345 37.26 25.19 -10.64
CA SER A 345 35.98 25.72 -11.12
C SER A 345 35.51 27.01 -10.40
N GLY A 346 36.23 27.46 -9.37
CA GLY A 346 35.82 28.54 -8.46
C GLY A 346 34.79 28.10 -7.41
N THR A 347 34.40 26.83 -7.42
CA THR A 347 33.45 26.27 -6.44
C THR A 347 34.15 26.06 -5.11
N LYS A 348 33.62 26.65 -4.03
CA LYS A 348 34.11 26.43 -2.67
C LYS A 348 33.48 25.19 -2.06
N ILE A 349 34.31 24.26 -1.57
CA ILE A 349 33.87 22.99 -0.98
C ILE A 349 34.25 22.88 0.50
N PRO A 350 33.37 22.31 1.35
CA PRO A 350 33.59 22.23 2.77
C PRO A 350 34.61 21.11 3.11
N PRO A 351 35.48 21.29 4.11
CA PRO A 351 36.48 20.29 4.51
C PRO A 351 35.87 19.11 5.28
N CYS A 352 34.68 19.31 5.86
CA CYS A 352 34.00 18.33 6.70
C CYS A 352 32.49 18.58 6.75
N TRP A 353 31.75 17.59 7.24
CA TRP A 353 30.31 17.61 7.42
C TRP A 353 29.92 16.95 8.74
N THR A 354 28.86 17.46 9.37
CA THR A 354 28.18 16.85 10.53
C THR A 354 26.67 16.94 10.31
N PRO A 355 25.89 15.94 10.74
CA PRO A 355 24.43 16.03 10.75
C PRO A 355 23.97 17.18 11.64
N VAL A 356 22.87 17.82 11.24
CA VAL A 356 22.21 18.91 11.99
C VAL A 356 20.95 18.46 12.73
N ASP A 357 20.48 17.24 12.46
CA ASP A 357 19.33 16.65 13.12
C ASP A 357 19.51 15.13 13.35
N PHE A 358 18.67 14.60 14.23
CA PHE A 358 18.75 13.22 14.68
C PHE A 358 18.43 12.18 13.59
N ILE A 359 17.67 12.56 12.55
CA ILE A 359 17.35 11.69 11.40
C ILE A 359 18.59 11.56 10.53
N SER A 360 19.21 12.69 10.18
CA SER A 360 20.45 12.75 9.40
C SER A 360 21.60 12.06 10.14
N LYS A 361 21.71 12.25 11.47
CA LYS A 361 22.64 11.46 12.31
C LYS A 361 22.40 9.97 12.11
N SER A 362 21.15 9.52 12.29
CA SER A 362 20.85 8.09 12.33
C SER A 362 21.13 7.44 10.98
N ALA A 363 20.86 8.16 9.88
CA ALA A 363 21.20 7.71 8.53
C ALA A 363 22.72 7.59 8.35
N ALA A 364 23.48 8.61 8.77
CA ALA A 364 24.92 8.55 8.72
C ALA A 364 25.50 7.43 9.60
N MET A 365 24.95 7.20 10.79
CA MET A 365 25.37 6.11 11.68
C MET A 365 25.16 4.73 11.06
N GLN A 366 24.09 4.51 10.30
CA GLN A 366 23.86 3.24 9.59
C GLN A 366 24.96 2.92 8.58
N ILE A 367 25.46 3.94 7.87
CA ILE A 367 26.50 3.79 6.84
C ILE A 367 27.89 3.72 7.46
N LEU A 368 28.20 4.64 8.37
CA LEU A 368 29.54 4.84 8.90
C LEU A 368 29.89 3.89 10.05
N PHE A 369 28.90 3.48 10.85
CA PHE A 369 29.07 2.59 12.00
C PHE A 369 28.01 1.48 12.05
N PRO A 370 27.89 0.65 10.99
CA PRO A 370 26.82 -0.35 10.86
C PRO A 370 26.79 -1.35 12.02
N GLN A 371 27.95 -1.73 12.54
CA GLN A 371 28.03 -2.67 13.67
C GLN A 371 27.47 -2.06 14.97
N LYS A 372 27.68 -0.76 15.20
CA LYS A 372 27.10 -0.09 16.39
C LYS A 372 25.59 -0.04 16.30
N VAL A 373 25.03 0.20 15.10
CA VAL A 373 23.58 0.19 14.89
C VAL A 373 23.00 -1.21 15.05
N ARG A 374 23.65 -2.25 14.52
CA ARG A 374 23.20 -3.65 14.65
C ARG A 374 23.06 -4.11 16.09
N VAL A 375 23.99 -3.71 16.96
CA VAL A 375 23.97 -4.03 18.41
C VAL A 375 22.79 -3.40 19.15
N LEU A 376 22.13 -2.38 18.58
CA LEU A 376 20.94 -1.78 19.19
C LEU A 376 19.69 -2.64 19.05
N GLU A 377 19.73 -3.68 18.19
CA GLU A 377 18.60 -4.59 17.90
C GLU A 377 17.30 -3.83 17.58
N VAL A 378 17.42 -2.73 16.85
CA VAL A 378 16.26 -1.96 16.39
C VAL A 378 15.54 -2.77 15.31
N ILE A 379 14.28 -3.11 15.58
CA ILE A 379 13.41 -3.79 14.62
C ILE A 379 13.17 -2.83 13.45
N GLU A 380 13.63 -3.22 12.26
CA GLU A 380 13.31 -2.53 11.02
C GLU A 380 11.87 -2.83 10.63
N GLU A 381 11.05 -1.79 10.57
CA GLU A 381 9.69 -1.91 10.10
C GLU A 381 9.70 -2.13 8.57
N PRO A 382 9.14 -3.25 8.07
CA PRO A 382 9.00 -3.46 6.63
C PRO A 382 7.98 -2.50 6.05
N MET A 383 7.96 -2.38 4.71
CA MET A 383 6.88 -1.65 4.06
C MET A 383 5.54 -2.32 4.35
N PRO A 384 4.47 -1.53 4.60
CA PRO A 384 3.15 -2.10 4.79
C PRO A 384 2.73 -2.83 3.50
N PRO A 385 2.32 -4.09 3.58
CA PRO A 385 1.92 -4.82 2.40
C PRO A 385 0.60 -4.26 1.83
N PRO A 386 0.29 -4.51 0.54
CA PRO A 386 -1.00 -4.18 -0.04
C PRO A 386 -2.12 -4.84 0.76
N ALA A 387 -3.08 -4.07 1.24
CA ALA A 387 -4.09 -4.55 2.17
C ALA A 387 -5.47 -3.97 1.84
N TYR A 388 -6.51 -4.70 2.24
CA TYR A 388 -7.89 -4.22 2.30
C TYR A 388 -8.25 -3.90 3.74
N LEU A 389 -8.96 -2.81 3.96
CA LEU A 389 -9.65 -2.55 5.22
C LEU A 389 -11.10 -3.05 5.09
N ILE A 390 -11.55 -3.83 6.05
CA ILE A 390 -12.92 -4.35 6.11
C ILE A 390 -13.52 -3.98 7.47
N ILE A 391 -14.73 -3.41 7.46
CA ILE A 391 -15.43 -2.97 8.67
C ILE A 391 -16.73 -3.75 8.84
N PHE A 392 -16.93 -4.33 10.03
CA PHE A 392 -18.14 -5.03 10.44
C PHE A 392 -18.77 -4.38 11.67
N GLU A 393 -20.04 -4.68 11.92
CA GLU A 393 -20.67 -4.42 13.22
C GLU A 393 -20.04 -5.30 14.30
N ALA A 394 -19.65 -4.72 15.44
CA ALA A 394 -18.91 -5.47 16.46
C ALA A 394 -19.73 -6.59 17.13
N LYS A 395 -21.08 -6.51 17.14
CA LYS A 395 -21.94 -7.61 17.62
C LYS A 395 -21.79 -8.91 16.82
N ARG A 396 -21.28 -8.84 15.58
CA ARG A 396 -20.99 -10.00 14.72
C ARG A 396 -19.55 -10.49 14.84
N ALA A 397 -18.77 -9.96 15.79
CA ALA A 397 -17.35 -10.26 15.92
C ALA A 397 -17.03 -11.76 15.97
N LYS A 398 -17.79 -12.55 16.73
CA LYS A 398 -17.58 -14.01 16.83
C LYS A 398 -17.75 -14.72 15.48
N GLU A 399 -18.85 -14.45 14.80
CA GLU A 399 -19.13 -15.00 13.46
C GLU A 399 -18.00 -14.65 12.47
N VAL A 400 -17.54 -13.39 12.49
CA VAL A 400 -16.47 -12.94 11.61
C VAL A 400 -15.13 -13.59 11.97
N LEU A 401 -14.80 -13.71 13.26
CA LEU A 401 -13.57 -14.36 13.73
C LEU A 401 -13.54 -15.85 13.38
N ASP A 402 -14.65 -16.57 13.55
CA ASP A 402 -14.75 -18.00 13.19
C ASP A 402 -14.51 -18.22 11.69
N VAL A 403 -15.03 -17.33 10.84
CA VAL A 403 -14.83 -17.40 9.39
C VAL A 403 -13.42 -16.95 8.98
N ALA A 404 -12.82 -16.03 9.73
CA ALA A 404 -11.48 -15.51 9.48
C ALA A 404 -10.36 -16.43 9.99
N GLU A 405 -10.63 -17.32 10.95
CA GLU A 405 -9.63 -18.20 11.60
C GLU A 405 -8.75 -18.99 10.59
N PRO A 406 -9.29 -19.60 9.51
CA PRO A 406 -8.46 -20.29 8.52
C PRO A 406 -7.46 -19.38 7.78
N PHE A 407 -7.67 -18.07 7.86
CA PHE A 407 -6.89 -17.02 7.21
C PHE A 407 -6.21 -16.09 8.24
N ALA A 408 -6.04 -16.54 9.50
CA ALA A 408 -5.45 -15.73 10.55
C ALA A 408 -4.08 -15.13 10.18
N SER A 409 -3.27 -15.87 9.40
CA SER A 409 -1.97 -15.37 8.90
C SER A 409 -2.07 -14.19 7.93
N ASP A 410 -3.23 -13.99 7.29
CA ASP A 410 -3.46 -12.89 6.35
C ASP A 410 -4.04 -11.65 7.07
N VAL A 411 -4.42 -11.75 8.35
CA VAL A 411 -4.93 -10.63 9.13
C VAL A 411 -3.76 -9.85 9.73
N LEU A 412 -3.54 -8.64 9.24
CA LEU A 412 -2.46 -7.75 9.67
C LEU A 412 -2.77 -7.05 10.99
N HIS A 413 -4.01 -6.55 11.11
CA HIS A 413 -4.49 -5.81 12.26
C HIS A 413 -5.96 -6.09 12.51
N LEU A 414 -6.35 -6.15 13.78
CA LEU A 414 -7.73 -6.27 14.21
C LEU A 414 -7.93 -5.49 15.51
N ALA A 415 -8.95 -4.64 15.52
CA ALA A 415 -9.38 -3.96 16.73
C ALA A 415 -10.84 -3.48 16.63
N TYR A 416 -11.36 -3.06 17.77
CA TYR A 416 -12.71 -2.52 17.91
C TYR A 416 -12.67 -1.02 18.17
N PHE A 417 -13.54 -0.28 17.51
CA PHE A 417 -13.58 1.18 17.54
C PHE A 417 -14.99 1.69 17.82
N THR A 418 -15.10 2.93 18.31
CA THR A 418 -16.38 3.58 18.65
C THR A 418 -17.22 4.01 17.45
N SER A 419 -16.64 4.09 16.26
CA SER A 419 -17.24 4.60 15.02
C SER A 419 -16.61 3.93 13.81
N ASP A 420 -17.24 4.04 12.64
CA ASP A 420 -16.72 3.63 11.32
C ASP A 420 -16.06 4.79 10.57
N ASP A 421 -16.07 5.99 11.13
CA ASP A 421 -15.33 7.15 10.61
C ASP A 421 -13.94 7.27 11.28
N PRO A 422 -12.84 7.16 10.52
CA PRO A 422 -11.48 7.24 11.08
C PRO A 422 -11.16 8.60 11.72
N GLY A 423 -11.85 9.68 11.34
CA GLY A 423 -11.63 11.00 11.91
C GLY A 423 -12.13 11.15 13.35
N THR A 424 -13.13 10.36 13.73
CA THR A 424 -13.81 10.42 15.04
C THR A 424 -13.69 9.14 15.85
N ALA A 425 -13.28 8.04 15.22
CA ALA A 425 -13.12 6.75 15.86
C ALA A 425 -12.03 6.76 16.94
N VAL A 426 -12.37 6.19 18.10
CA VAL A 426 -11.45 5.92 19.19
C VAL A 426 -11.37 4.40 19.37
N LYS A 427 -10.16 3.86 19.48
CA LYS A 427 -9.95 2.43 19.72
C LYS A 427 -10.45 2.04 21.12
N ILE A 428 -11.30 1.02 21.18
CA ILE A 428 -11.89 0.47 22.42
C ILE A 428 -10.99 -0.62 23.01
N CYS A 429 -10.68 -1.65 22.23
CA CYS A 429 -9.92 -2.85 22.63
C CYS A 429 -9.43 -3.62 21.40
N HIS A 430 -8.61 -4.66 21.63
CA HIS A 430 -8.13 -5.55 20.56
C HIS A 430 -8.90 -6.87 20.50
N LEU A 431 -9.34 -7.39 21.64
CA LEU A 431 -9.88 -8.75 21.75
C LEU A 431 -11.39 -8.75 21.96
N VAL A 432 -12.08 -9.71 21.35
CA VAL A 432 -13.54 -9.84 21.44
C VAL A 432 -14.02 -9.99 22.88
N HIS A 433 -13.32 -10.77 23.70
CA HIS A 433 -13.69 -10.99 25.10
C HIS A 433 -13.46 -9.75 26.00
N GLU A 434 -12.62 -8.81 25.57
CA GLU A 434 -12.48 -7.50 26.24
C GLU A 434 -13.65 -6.59 25.89
N LEU A 435 -14.14 -6.67 24.65
CA LEU A 435 -15.31 -5.94 24.18
C LEU A 435 -16.58 -6.39 24.93
N GLU A 436 -16.74 -7.70 25.14
CA GLU A 436 -17.89 -8.27 25.86
C GLU A 436 -18.03 -7.72 27.29
N LYS A 437 -16.91 -7.34 27.92
CA LYS A 437 -16.90 -6.73 29.26
C LYS A 437 -17.34 -5.27 29.27
N LYS A 438 -17.51 -4.61 28.11
CA LYS A 438 -17.88 -3.18 28.00
C LYS A 438 -19.39 -2.92 28.05
N GLY A 439 -20.22 -3.97 28.02
CA GLY A 439 -21.67 -3.87 28.05
C GLY A 439 -22.33 -3.73 26.68
N GLU A 440 -23.62 -4.06 26.61
CA GLU A 440 -24.37 -4.22 25.35
C GLU A 440 -24.50 -2.93 24.52
N GLU A 441 -24.66 -1.78 25.17
CA GLU A 441 -24.74 -0.47 24.49
C GLU A 441 -23.46 -0.12 23.71
N VAL A 442 -22.29 -0.46 24.28
CA VAL A 442 -21.00 -0.24 23.62
C VAL A 442 -20.83 -1.22 22.46
N ILE A 443 -21.24 -2.47 22.63
CA ILE A 443 -21.15 -3.50 21.59
C ILE A 443 -22.02 -3.15 20.37
N GLU A 444 -23.22 -2.62 20.58
CA GLU A 444 -24.15 -2.26 19.50
C GLU A 444 -23.62 -1.10 18.65
N SER A 445 -22.95 -0.13 19.29
CA SER A 445 -22.37 1.03 18.62
C SER A 445 -20.96 0.78 18.06
N ALA A 446 -20.24 -0.21 18.57
CA ALA A 446 -18.87 -0.49 18.16
C ALA A 446 -18.75 -1.06 16.74
N ARG A 447 -17.57 -0.85 16.16
CA ARG A 447 -17.17 -1.32 14.83
C ARG A 447 -15.93 -2.18 14.94
N MET A 448 -15.97 -3.35 14.31
CA MET A 448 -14.82 -4.23 14.17
C MET A 448 -14.11 -3.86 12.88
N VAL A 449 -12.83 -3.52 12.96
CA VAL A 449 -12.01 -3.13 11.81
C VAL A 449 -10.91 -4.16 11.62
N ILE A 450 -10.83 -4.72 10.42
CA ILE A 450 -9.88 -5.75 10.04
C ILE A 450 -9.02 -5.22 8.89
N ALA A 451 -7.71 -5.24 9.06
CA ALA A 451 -6.75 -5.03 7.99
C ALA A 451 -6.32 -6.40 7.45
N LEU A 452 -6.62 -6.68 6.18
CA LEU A 452 -6.38 -7.97 5.55
C LEU A 452 -5.33 -7.81 4.44
N GLU A 453 -4.23 -8.55 4.51
CA GLU A 453 -3.21 -8.57 3.48
C GLU A 453 -3.75 -9.17 2.17
N ARG A 454 -3.39 -8.57 1.04
CA ARG A 454 -3.68 -9.14 -0.28
C ARG A 454 -2.60 -10.17 -0.65
N THR A 455 -2.67 -11.34 -0.04
CA THR A 455 -1.92 -12.52 -0.47
C THR A 455 -2.71 -13.30 -1.54
N LYS A 456 -4.00 -13.51 -1.30
CA LYS A 456 -4.96 -14.26 -2.15
C LYS A 456 -6.30 -13.54 -2.22
N SER A 457 -7.11 -13.86 -3.23
CA SER A 457 -8.47 -13.32 -3.36
C SER A 457 -9.45 -13.94 -2.37
N ASP A 458 -9.23 -15.19 -1.96
CA ASP A 458 -10.22 -16.00 -1.23
C ASP A 458 -10.58 -15.41 0.14
N PRO A 459 -9.64 -14.95 1.00
CA PRO A 459 -9.99 -14.39 2.31
C PRO A 459 -10.87 -13.14 2.17
N MET A 460 -10.55 -12.26 1.22
CA MET A 460 -11.33 -11.04 0.95
C MET A 460 -12.74 -11.38 0.46
N LEU A 461 -12.87 -12.31 -0.48
CA LEU A 461 -14.18 -12.71 -1.02
C LEU A 461 -15.04 -13.42 0.04
N THR A 462 -14.44 -14.27 0.87
CA THR A 462 -15.14 -14.95 1.97
C THR A 462 -15.65 -13.95 3.00
N LEU A 463 -14.82 -12.99 3.43
CA LEU A 463 -15.25 -11.95 4.36
C LEU A 463 -16.28 -11.00 3.72
N ALA A 464 -16.14 -10.68 2.44
CA ALA A 464 -17.14 -9.88 1.72
C ALA A 464 -18.52 -10.56 1.66
N ALA A 465 -18.56 -11.89 1.57
CA ALA A 465 -19.81 -12.64 1.58
C ALA A 465 -20.59 -12.53 2.91
N LEU A 466 -19.93 -12.16 4.01
CA LEU A 466 -20.57 -11.89 5.30
C LEU A 466 -21.33 -10.55 5.33
N GLY A 467 -21.23 -9.72 4.29
CA GLY A 467 -21.89 -8.42 4.23
C GLY A 467 -21.31 -7.40 5.23
N PRO A 468 -20.03 -7.00 5.08
CA PRO A 468 -19.45 -5.91 5.86
C PRO A 468 -20.13 -4.56 5.58
N LEU A 469 -19.96 -3.63 6.52
CA LEU A 469 -20.39 -2.24 6.37
C LEU A 469 -19.54 -1.50 5.34
N TYR A 470 -18.25 -1.85 5.26
CA TYR A 470 -17.29 -1.24 4.37
C TYR A 470 -16.20 -2.23 3.95
N ILE A 471 -15.77 -2.13 2.69
CA ILE A 471 -14.55 -2.76 2.16
C ILE A 471 -13.83 -1.69 1.34
N SER A 472 -12.52 -1.56 1.52
CA SER A 472 -11.70 -0.68 0.68
C SER A 472 -11.89 -1.00 -0.81
N PRO A 473 -12.11 0.00 -1.69
CA PRO A 473 -12.34 -0.24 -3.11
C PRO A 473 -11.18 -0.93 -3.84
N ASP A 474 -9.96 -0.67 -3.37
CA ASP A 474 -8.73 -1.24 -3.89
C ASP A 474 -7.65 -1.26 -2.78
N THR A 475 -6.56 -1.97 -3.02
CA THR A 475 -5.48 -2.11 -2.02
C THR A 475 -4.67 -0.86 -1.77
N ARG A 476 -4.65 0.09 -2.71
CA ARG A 476 -3.92 1.35 -2.54
C ARG A 476 -4.68 2.25 -1.57
N ILE A 477 -6.00 2.33 -1.68
CA ILE A 477 -6.86 2.98 -0.69
C ILE A 477 -6.79 2.21 0.63
N GLY A 478 -6.92 0.88 0.60
CA GLY A 478 -6.91 0.06 1.80
C GLY A 478 -5.63 0.20 2.62
N THR A 479 -4.45 0.12 2.02
CA THR A 479 -3.19 0.31 2.76
C THR A 479 -3.08 1.69 3.42
N ARG A 480 -3.61 2.76 2.80
CA ARG A 480 -3.66 4.10 3.41
C ARG A 480 -4.63 4.17 4.58
N GLU A 481 -5.79 3.52 4.44
CA GLU A 481 -6.76 3.43 5.51
C GLU A 481 -6.22 2.63 6.69
N VAL A 482 -5.49 1.54 6.42
CA VAL A 482 -4.80 0.77 7.46
C VAL A 482 -3.83 1.65 8.25
N GLU A 483 -2.98 2.45 7.59
CA GLU A 483 -2.10 3.41 8.30
C GLU A 483 -2.90 4.47 9.11
N THR A 484 -4.15 4.74 8.75
CA THR A 484 -5.02 5.71 9.44
C THR A 484 -5.67 5.10 10.69
N TRP A 485 -6.19 3.87 10.57
CA TRP A 485 -6.83 3.13 11.67
C TRP A 485 -5.82 2.53 12.65
N PHE A 486 -4.68 2.07 12.13
CA PHE A 486 -3.59 1.43 12.86
C PHE A 486 -2.29 2.19 12.62
N PRO A 487 -2.17 3.43 13.13
CA PRO A 487 -0.99 4.24 12.88
C PRO A 487 0.26 3.58 13.48
N PRO A 488 1.35 3.42 12.70
CA PRO A 488 2.53 2.75 13.17
C PRO A 488 3.15 3.53 14.33
N LYS A 489 3.37 2.83 15.44
CA LYS A 489 4.02 3.40 16.63
C LYS A 489 5.53 3.42 16.43
N ILE A 490 6.18 4.43 17.00
CA ILE A 490 7.65 4.51 16.97
C ILE A 490 8.26 3.33 17.73
N GLU A 491 7.67 2.89 18.83
CA GLU A 491 8.07 1.64 19.48
C GLU A 491 7.18 0.51 18.99
N TRP A 492 7.81 -0.56 18.49
CA TRP A 492 7.10 -1.77 18.11
C TRP A 492 6.48 -2.41 19.34
N GLN A 493 5.19 -2.71 19.27
CA GLN A 493 4.44 -3.42 20.30
C GLN A 493 3.73 -4.56 19.59
N PRO A 494 3.91 -5.82 20.01
CA PRO A 494 3.15 -6.92 19.44
C PRO A 494 1.66 -6.68 19.71
N GLU A 495 0.84 -6.87 18.68
CA GLU A 495 -0.62 -6.91 18.84
C GLU A 495 -0.99 -8.29 19.41
N PRO A 496 -1.96 -8.37 20.33
CA PRO A 496 -2.40 -9.66 20.85
C PRO A 496 -3.09 -10.45 19.74
N ASP A 497 -2.99 -11.78 19.79
CA ASP A 497 -3.65 -12.64 18.82
C ASP A 497 -5.19 -12.54 19.01
N PRO A 498 -5.96 -12.13 17.99
CA PRO A 498 -7.41 -11.97 18.09
C PRO A 498 -8.18 -13.23 18.49
N TRP A 499 -7.59 -14.40 18.26
CA TRP A 499 -8.16 -15.71 18.60
C TRP A 499 -7.70 -16.24 19.96
N GLU A 500 -6.93 -15.44 20.73
CA GLU A 500 -6.55 -15.84 22.09
C GLU A 500 -7.78 -16.05 22.99
N PRO A 501 -7.83 -17.18 23.72
CA PRO A 501 -8.88 -17.41 24.70
C PRO A 501 -8.81 -16.35 25.80
N PRO A 502 -9.96 -16.05 26.47
CA PRO A 502 -9.94 -15.15 27.60
C PRO A 502 -8.97 -15.66 28.68
N PRO A 503 -8.26 -14.76 29.38
CA PRO A 503 -7.39 -15.18 30.48
C PRO A 503 -8.21 -15.94 31.52
N PRO A 504 -7.64 -16.97 32.17
CA PRO A 504 -8.33 -17.71 33.21
C PRO A 504 -8.80 -16.74 34.30
N PRO A 505 -9.96 -17.01 34.93
CA PRO A 505 -10.44 -16.19 36.04
C PRO A 505 -9.34 -16.11 37.13
N PRO A 506 -9.21 -14.96 37.81
CA PRO A 506 -8.25 -14.84 38.90
C PRO A 506 -8.55 -15.91 39.94
N ILE A 507 -7.50 -16.59 40.39
CA ILE A 507 -7.59 -17.59 41.45
C ILE A 507 -8.17 -16.89 42.69
N GLN A 508 -9.33 -17.36 43.14
CA GLN A 508 -9.97 -16.84 44.34
C GLN A 508 -9.33 -17.47 45.56
N TYR A 509 -8.98 -16.62 46.52
CA TYR A 509 -8.51 -17.05 47.84
C TYR A 509 -9.61 -16.81 48.84
N TRP A 510 -9.66 -17.67 49.84
CA TRP A 510 -10.68 -17.67 50.87
C TRP A 510 -10.02 -17.84 52.21
N GLN A 511 -10.49 -17.12 53.21
CA GLN A 511 -10.02 -17.27 54.58
C GLN A 511 -11.13 -17.94 55.41
N ASP A 512 -10.79 -19.03 56.10
CA ASP A 512 -11.73 -19.69 57.02
C ASP A 512 -11.77 -19.02 58.40
N GLU A 513 -12.66 -19.50 59.29
CA GLU A 513 -12.80 -18.97 60.66
C GLU A 513 -11.52 -19.11 61.51
N ASP A 514 -10.64 -20.05 61.13
CA ASP A 514 -9.36 -20.31 61.79
C ASP A 514 -8.21 -19.51 61.16
N GLU A 515 -8.51 -18.52 60.30
CA GLU A 515 -7.57 -17.69 59.56
C GLU A 515 -6.68 -18.43 58.52
N ASN A 516 -7.01 -19.66 58.13
CA ASN A 516 -6.29 -20.39 57.09
C ASN A 516 -6.69 -19.90 55.69
N PHE A 517 -5.74 -19.89 54.77
CA PHE A 517 -5.96 -19.51 53.37
C PHE A 517 -6.18 -20.72 52.49
N TRP A 518 -7.29 -20.71 51.80
CA TRP A 518 -7.72 -21.68 50.81
C TRP A 518 -7.69 -21.05 49.42
N MET A 519 -7.44 -21.88 48.42
CA MET A 519 -7.36 -21.49 47.02
C MET A 519 -8.41 -22.29 46.24
N GLU A 520 -9.27 -21.62 45.48
CA GLU A 520 -10.20 -22.31 44.61
C GLU A 520 -9.48 -22.90 43.40
N GLU A 521 -9.70 -24.19 43.16
CA GLU A 521 -9.14 -24.93 42.04
C GLU A 521 -10.14 -25.97 41.51
N GLU A 522 -10.16 -26.12 40.19
CA GLU A 522 -10.87 -27.20 39.52
C GLU A 522 -10.04 -28.49 39.60
N ARG A 523 -10.66 -29.58 40.07
CA ARG A 523 -10.02 -30.88 40.17
C ARG A 523 -10.87 -31.96 39.55
N THR A 524 -10.27 -32.78 38.69
CA THR A 524 -10.88 -34.02 38.22
C THR A 524 -10.93 -35.01 39.37
N CYS A 525 -12.14 -35.32 39.83
CA CYS A 525 -12.38 -36.26 40.91
C CYS A 525 -12.17 -37.72 40.42
N SER A 526 -12.11 -38.66 41.36
CA SER A 526 -11.86 -40.08 41.07
C SER A 526 -12.94 -40.77 40.23
N ASP A 527 -14.10 -40.15 40.10
CA ASP A 527 -15.22 -40.54 39.23
C ASP A 527 -15.13 -39.96 37.80
N GLY A 528 -14.12 -39.13 37.52
CA GLY A 528 -13.90 -38.49 36.22
C GLY A 528 -14.66 -37.18 36.02
N GLU A 529 -15.45 -36.72 37.01
CA GLU A 529 -16.12 -35.42 36.96
C GLU A 529 -15.18 -34.30 37.40
N ILE A 530 -15.22 -33.16 36.71
CA ILE A 530 -14.50 -31.94 37.13
C ILE A 530 -15.39 -31.23 38.14
N ARG A 531 -14.87 -31.00 39.35
CA ARG A 531 -15.55 -30.23 40.40
C ARG A 531 -14.67 -29.06 40.84
N ILE A 532 -15.31 -27.95 41.18
CA ILE A 532 -14.65 -26.81 41.80
C ILE A 532 -14.56 -27.10 43.30
N GLY A 533 -13.36 -26.96 43.87
CA GLY A 533 -13.13 -27.12 45.30
C GLY A 533 -12.10 -26.14 45.82
N ARG A 534 -11.93 -26.12 47.13
CA ARG A 534 -10.98 -25.28 47.86
C ARG A 534 -9.83 -26.14 48.36
N ARG A 535 -8.60 -25.81 47.99
CA ARG A 535 -7.39 -26.43 48.52
C ARG A 535 -6.72 -25.53 49.55
N LEU A 536 -6.37 -26.08 50.70
CA LEU A 536 -5.61 -25.36 51.71
C LEU A 536 -4.20 -25.02 51.18
N VAL A 537 -3.82 -23.75 51.15
CA VAL A 537 -2.50 -23.32 50.62
C VAL A 537 -1.62 -22.68 51.69
N ARG A 538 -2.21 -22.16 52.77
CA ARG A 538 -1.45 -21.55 53.87
C ARG A 538 -2.22 -21.64 55.18
N LEU A 539 -1.52 -21.92 56.27
CA LEU A 539 -2.10 -21.87 57.61
C LEU A 539 -2.13 -20.44 58.16
N ALA A 540 -2.88 -20.22 59.24
CA ALA A 540 -2.98 -18.92 59.93
C ALA A 540 -1.63 -18.29 60.32
N ASP A 541 -0.63 -19.12 60.62
CA ASP A 541 0.73 -18.67 60.98
C ASP A 541 1.60 -18.25 59.77
N GLY A 542 1.04 -18.35 58.56
CA GLY A 542 1.72 -18.01 57.32
C GLY A 542 2.47 -19.18 56.66
N THR A 543 2.47 -20.38 57.27
CA THR A 543 3.17 -21.55 56.73
C THR A 543 2.50 -22.05 55.45
N PRO A 544 3.23 -22.18 54.32
CA PRO A 544 2.68 -22.72 53.08
C PRO A 544 2.42 -24.23 53.20
N VAL A 545 1.33 -24.71 52.60
CA VAL A 545 0.95 -26.12 52.57
C VAL A 545 1.00 -26.62 51.12
N GLU A 546 1.95 -27.50 50.80
CA GLU A 546 2.12 -28.03 49.44
C GLU A 546 1.01 -29.05 49.10
N ASP A 547 0.79 -30.03 49.96
CA ASP A 547 -0.26 -31.06 49.83
C ASP A 547 -1.49 -30.73 50.69
N GLY A 548 -2.06 -29.54 50.46
CA GLY A 548 -3.25 -29.10 51.17
C GLY A 548 -4.46 -30.01 50.99
N GLU A 549 -5.26 -30.13 52.03
CA GLU A 549 -6.58 -30.77 51.95
C GLU A 549 -7.42 -30.05 50.88
N TRP A 550 -8.08 -30.81 50.00
CA TRP A 550 -9.00 -30.28 48.98
C TRP A 550 -10.43 -30.65 49.36
N LYS A 551 -11.32 -29.66 49.39
CA LYS A 551 -12.74 -29.82 49.73
C LYS A 551 -13.62 -29.36 48.56
N PRO A 552 -14.54 -30.18 48.04
CA PRO A 552 -15.46 -29.75 46.99
C PRO A 552 -16.41 -28.68 47.54
N ILE A 553 -16.69 -27.65 46.74
CA ILE A 553 -17.71 -26.65 47.09
C ILE A 553 -19.08 -27.28 46.80
N ASN A 554 -19.88 -27.52 47.83
CA ASN A 554 -21.25 -27.99 47.67
C ASN A 554 -22.20 -26.78 47.51
N GLU A 555 -23.23 -26.89 46.65
CA GLU A 555 -24.24 -25.84 46.39
C GLU A 555 -24.99 -25.35 47.65
N SER A 556 -24.82 -26.00 48.81
CA SER A 556 -25.48 -25.69 50.07
C SER A 556 -24.57 -25.01 51.12
N GLU A 557 -23.29 -24.78 50.86
CA GLU A 557 -22.41 -24.06 51.81
C GLU A 557 -22.59 -22.54 51.69
N PRO A 558 -22.68 -21.82 52.83
CA PRO A 558 -22.73 -20.37 52.79
C PRO A 558 -21.44 -19.82 52.16
N GLU A 559 -21.59 -18.88 51.24
CA GLU A 559 -20.48 -18.08 50.72
C GLU A 559 -19.77 -17.41 51.91
N LEU A 560 -18.61 -17.92 52.29
CA LEU A 560 -17.65 -17.18 53.11
C LEU A 560 -17.28 -15.88 52.35
N PRO A 561 -16.82 -14.81 53.00
CA PRO A 561 -16.34 -13.65 52.26
C PRO A 561 -15.00 -13.98 51.56
N PRO A 562 -14.78 -13.52 50.32
CA PRO A 562 -13.49 -13.63 49.63
C PRO A 562 -12.39 -12.77 50.27
#